data_AF-A0A8I1ZML4-F1
#
_entry.id   AF-A0A8I1ZML4-F1
#
_cell.length_a   1.000
_cell.length_b   1.000
_cell.length_c   1.000
_cell.angle_alpha   90.00
_cell.angle_beta   90.00
_cell.angle_gamma   90.00
#
_symmetry.space_group_name_H-M   'P 1'
#
loop_
_entity.id
_entity.type
_entity.pdbx_description
1 polymer ?
#
loop_
_entity_poly.entity_id
_entity_poly.type
_entity_poly.pdbx_seq_one_letter_code
_entity_poly.pdbx_strand_id
1 'polypeptide(L)'
;MRRFIVPPAIVIGLMAVSILVYDHGVSLVYGLSGTARLLVDLGAAGMFMTVWMGAFISHPLAFFAGAGVKERVAAGIIPGCAWIGKMLFTTSCVYSGWELAYFIFYPLALNAFAVSVMNTGISEIVCSLVARRPFIPATRAFKPWAIAMIVVGSAILALSLAGGGIHYFYLFVDIYTSLFT
;
A
#
# COMPACT_ATOMS: atom_id res chain seq x y z
N MET A 1 -11.46 -19.76 4.01
CA MET A 1 -10.14 -19.26 3.57
C MET A 1 -10.18 -18.49 2.24
N ARG A 2 -10.88 -18.99 1.20
CA ARG A 2 -10.95 -18.32 -0.11
C ARG A 2 -11.38 -16.84 -0.06
N ARG A 3 -12.36 -16.51 0.79
CA ARG A 3 -12.87 -15.14 1.01
C ARG A 3 -11.85 -14.13 1.57
N PHE A 4 -10.76 -14.61 2.16
CA PHE A 4 -9.70 -13.79 2.74
C PHE A 4 -8.45 -13.76 1.86
N ILE A 5 -8.08 -14.89 1.27
CA ILE A 5 -6.81 -15.03 0.52
C ILE A 5 -6.92 -14.43 -0.90
N VAL A 6 -8.05 -14.65 -1.58
CA VAL A 6 -8.21 -14.23 -2.98
C VAL A 6 -8.12 -12.71 -3.17
N PRO A 7 -8.79 -11.87 -2.35
CA PRO A 7 -8.74 -10.42 -2.54
C PRO A 7 -7.33 -9.79 -2.51
N PRO A 8 -6.49 -10.02 -1.49
CA PRO A 8 -5.12 -9.50 -1.49
C PRO A 8 -4.24 -10.18 -2.55
N ALA A 9 -4.47 -11.46 -2.86
CA ALA A 9 -3.71 -12.16 -3.90
C ALA A 9 -3.92 -11.54 -5.29
N ILE A 10 -5.14 -11.09 -5.62
CA ILE A 10 -5.41 -10.38 -6.88
C ILE A 10 -4.60 -9.08 -6.95
N VAL A 11 -4.58 -8.29 -5.87
CA VAL A 11 -3.84 -7.02 -5.84
C VAL A 11 -2.34 -7.25 -5.93
N ILE A 12 -1.81 -8.24 -5.21
CA ILE A 12 -0.39 -8.61 -5.27
C ILE A 12 -0.03 -9.12 -6.68
N GLY A 13 -0.89 -9.93 -7.29
CA GLY A 13 -0.69 -10.40 -8.67
C GLY A 13 -0.64 -9.24 -9.66
N LEU A 14 -1.57 -8.29 -9.55
CA LEU A 14 -1.57 -7.08 -10.38
C LEU A 14 -0.33 -6.23 -10.15
N MET A 15 0.12 -6.10 -8.90
CA MET A 15 1.36 -5.41 -8.54
C MET A 15 2.57 -6.09 -9.20
N ALA A 16 2.68 -7.42 -9.10
CA ALA A 16 3.76 -8.18 -9.70
C ALA A 16 3.79 -8.05 -11.23
N VAL A 17 2.63 -8.15 -11.89
CA VAL A 17 2.52 -7.93 -13.34
C VAL A 17 2.94 -6.51 -13.70
N SER A 18 2.51 -5.51 -12.94
CA SER A 18 2.87 -4.11 -13.20
C SER A 18 4.38 -3.87 -13.08
N ILE A 19 5.02 -4.48 -12.08
CA ILE A 19 6.49 -4.45 -11.90
C ILE A 19 7.18 -5.10 -13.11
N LEU A 20 6.72 -6.27 -13.55
CA LEU A 20 7.32 -6.96 -14.71
C LEU A 20 7.17 -6.16 -16.01
N VAL A 21 6.01 -5.53 -16.22
CA VAL A 21 5.77 -4.65 -17.38
C VAL A 21 6.69 -3.43 -17.33
N TYR A 22 6.87 -2.83 -16.15
CA TYR A 22 7.80 -1.72 -15.95
C TYR A 22 9.24 -2.14 -16.26
N ASP A 23 9.72 -3.22 -15.64
CA ASP A 23 11.10 -3.71 -15.82
C ASP A 23 11.38 -4.11 -17.27
N HIS A 24 10.40 -4.75 -17.94
CA HIS A 24 10.50 -5.05 -19.36
C HIS A 24 10.56 -3.78 -20.21
N GLY A 25 9.70 -2.79 -19.92
CA GLY A 25 9.72 -1.49 -20.57
C GLY A 25 11.09 -0.82 -20.46
N VAL A 26 11.67 -0.77 -19.24
CA VAL A 26 13.00 -0.21 -19.00
C VAL A 26 14.07 -0.94 -19.80
N SER A 27 14.01 -2.28 -19.88
CA SER A 27 14.97 -3.07 -20.67
C SER A 27 14.90 -2.78 -22.18
N LEU A 28 13.72 -2.39 -22.70
CA LEU A 28 13.50 -2.05 -24.11
C LEU A 28 13.86 -0.61 -24.47
N VAL A 29 14.00 0.29 -23.50
CA VAL A 29 14.38 1.71 -23.72
C VAL A 29 15.71 1.82 -24.46
N TYR A 30 16.57 0.80 -24.38
CA TYR A 30 17.82 0.71 -25.14
C TYR A 30 17.65 0.48 -26.67
N GLY A 31 16.42 0.31 -27.20
CA GLY A 31 16.21 0.01 -28.63
C GLY A 31 14.99 0.64 -29.33
N LEU A 32 13.87 0.95 -28.65
CA LEU A 32 12.64 1.46 -29.27
C LEU A 32 11.96 2.54 -28.40
N SER A 33 12.07 3.82 -28.79
CA SER A 33 11.80 4.94 -27.88
C SER A 33 10.31 5.17 -27.53
N GLY A 34 9.37 4.80 -28.40
CA GLY A 34 7.93 5.08 -28.18
C GLY A 34 7.20 4.01 -27.37
N THR A 35 7.31 2.75 -27.78
CA THR A 35 6.64 1.63 -27.11
C THR A 35 7.25 1.31 -25.75
N ALA A 36 8.57 1.44 -25.60
CA ALA A 36 9.23 1.24 -24.32
C ALA A 36 8.79 2.28 -23.27
N ARG A 37 8.66 3.55 -23.65
CA ARG A 37 8.16 4.62 -22.76
C ARG A 37 6.73 4.34 -22.29
N LEU A 38 5.85 3.96 -23.22
CA LEU A 38 4.47 3.64 -22.88
C LEU A 38 4.37 2.45 -21.91
N LEU A 39 5.19 1.41 -22.10
CA LEU A 39 5.25 0.27 -21.17
C LEU A 39 5.76 0.69 -19.79
N VAL A 40 6.79 1.53 -19.72
CA VAL A 40 7.32 2.09 -18.47
C VAL A 40 6.24 2.91 -17.75
N ASP A 41 5.57 3.82 -18.45
CA ASP A 41 4.55 4.70 -17.85
C ASP A 41 3.35 3.89 -17.35
N LEU A 42 2.86 2.93 -18.13
CA LEU A 42 1.75 2.05 -17.72
C LEU A 42 2.14 1.12 -16.57
N GLY A 43 3.34 0.54 -16.62
CA GLY A 43 3.87 -0.31 -15.55
C GLY A 43 4.05 0.47 -14.25
N ALA A 44 4.62 1.68 -14.32
CA ALA A 44 4.76 2.57 -13.18
C ALA A 44 3.39 2.98 -12.61
N ALA A 45 2.46 3.41 -13.45
CA ALA A 45 1.10 3.76 -13.03
C ALA A 45 0.40 2.57 -12.36
N GLY A 46 0.49 1.37 -12.93
CA GLY A 46 -0.05 0.15 -12.33
C GLY A 46 0.57 -0.18 -10.97
N MET A 47 1.89 -0.01 -10.85
CA MET A 47 2.61 -0.22 -9.59
C MET A 47 2.18 0.79 -8.51
N PHE A 48 2.14 2.08 -8.84
CA PHE A 48 1.68 3.10 -7.89
C PHE A 48 0.22 2.90 -7.49
N MET A 49 -0.66 2.57 -8.44
CA MET A 49 -2.06 2.30 -8.15
C MET A 49 -2.22 1.08 -7.24
N THR A 50 -1.48 0.00 -7.46
CA THR A 50 -1.58 -1.20 -6.62
C THR A 50 -0.96 -1.03 -5.24
N VAL A 51 0.11 -0.25 -5.11
CA VAL A 51 0.75 0.04 -3.81
C VAL A 51 -0.10 0.98 -2.96
N TRP A 52 -0.57 2.08 -3.55
CA TRP A 52 -1.29 3.11 -2.79
C TRP A 52 -2.78 2.78 -2.69
N MET A 53 -3.42 2.39 -3.79
CA MET A 53 -4.86 2.11 -3.84
C MET A 53 -5.19 0.63 -3.68
N GLY A 54 -4.21 -0.25 -3.42
CA GLY A 54 -4.45 -1.69 -3.28
C GLY A 54 -5.52 -2.06 -2.25
N ALA A 55 -5.54 -1.35 -1.13
CA ALA A 55 -6.57 -1.52 -0.09
C ALA A 55 -8.00 -1.21 -0.60
N PHE A 56 -8.17 -0.28 -1.55
CA PHE A 56 -9.48 0.00 -2.17
C PHE A 56 -9.98 -1.11 -3.09
N ILE A 57 -9.14 -2.10 -3.41
CA ILE A 57 -9.55 -3.26 -4.20
C ILE A 57 -9.72 -4.46 -3.26
N SER A 58 -8.70 -4.78 -2.47
CA SER A 58 -8.69 -5.98 -1.63
C SER A 58 -9.73 -5.93 -0.50
N HIS A 59 -9.91 -4.78 0.15
CA HIS A 59 -10.84 -4.66 1.27
C HIS A 59 -12.32 -4.77 0.84
N PRO A 60 -12.81 -4.04 -0.19
CA PRO A 60 -14.18 -4.22 -0.68
C PRO A 60 -14.47 -5.64 -1.18
N LEU A 61 -13.54 -6.26 -1.90
CA LEU A 61 -13.69 -7.65 -2.34
C LEU A 61 -13.85 -8.60 -1.15
N ALA A 62 -13.06 -8.43 -0.08
CA ALA A 62 -13.22 -9.19 1.16
C ALA A 62 -14.55 -8.88 1.87
N PHE A 63 -15.00 -7.61 1.85
CA PHE A 63 -16.29 -7.17 2.39
C PHE A 63 -17.46 -7.90 1.74
N PHE A 64 -17.55 -7.85 0.41
CA PHE A 64 -18.65 -8.48 -0.33
C PHE A 64 -18.55 -10.01 -0.36
N ALA A 65 -17.36 -10.57 -0.16
CA ALA A 65 -17.18 -12.01 0.06
C ALA A 65 -17.61 -12.49 1.46
N GLY A 66 -18.10 -11.58 2.33
CA GLY A 66 -18.60 -11.92 3.67
C GLY A 66 -17.49 -12.24 4.67
N ALA A 67 -16.29 -11.68 4.50
CA ALA A 67 -15.19 -11.86 5.44
C ALA A 67 -15.44 -11.10 6.75
N GLY A 68 -14.91 -11.62 7.86
CA GLY A 68 -15.01 -10.98 9.19
C GLY A 68 -14.25 -9.66 9.27
N VAL A 69 -14.44 -8.88 10.34
CA VAL A 69 -13.75 -7.58 10.52
C VAL A 69 -12.22 -7.73 10.44
N LYS A 70 -11.65 -8.67 11.18
CA LYS A 70 -10.19 -8.91 11.20
C LYS A 70 -9.66 -9.35 9.83
N GLU A 71 -10.40 -10.23 9.14
CA GLU A 71 -10.03 -10.70 7.80
C GLU A 71 -10.04 -9.54 6.79
N ARG A 72 -11.04 -8.66 6.84
CA ARG A 72 -11.14 -7.50 5.93
C ARG A 72 -10.02 -6.49 6.18
N VAL A 73 -9.75 -6.16 7.44
CA VAL A 73 -8.64 -5.27 7.81
C VAL A 73 -7.30 -5.82 7.33
N ALA A 74 -7.05 -7.11 7.58
CA ALA A 74 -5.83 -7.76 7.10
C ALA A 74 -5.76 -7.76 5.56
N ALA A 75 -6.86 -8.05 4.86
CA ALA A 75 -6.89 -8.02 3.40
C ALA A 75 -6.55 -6.63 2.83
N GLY A 76 -6.98 -5.55 3.48
CA GLY A 76 -6.63 -4.17 3.13
C GLY A 76 -5.15 -3.86 3.32
N ILE A 77 -4.56 -4.31 4.44
CA ILE A 77 -3.18 -4.01 4.83
C ILE A 77 -2.15 -4.85 4.06
N ILE A 78 -2.45 -6.11 3.75
CA ILE A 78 -1.52 -7.07 3.12
C ILE A 78 -0.82 -6.52 1.87
N PRO A 79 -1.48 -5.87 0.90
CA PRO A 79 -0.79 -5.29 -0.25
C PRO A 79 0.31 -4.28 0.13
N GLY A 80 0.07 -3.44 1.14
CA GLY A 80 1.07 -2.48 1.63
C GLY A 80 2.26 -3.19 2.30
N CYS A 81 1.97 -4.22 3.11
CA CYS A 81 3.03 -5.05 3.70
C CYS A 81 3.84 -5.82 2.64
N ALA A 82 3.18 -6.32 1.58
CA ALA A 82 3.85 -7.01 0.49
C ALA A 82 4.82 -6.08 -0.25
N TRP A 83 4.42 -4.84 -0.49
CA TRP A 83 5.30 -3.81 -1.07
C TRP A 83 6.51 -3.51 -0.16
N ILE A 84 6.28 -3.30 1.14
CA ILE A 84 7.37 -3.09 2.11
C ILE A 84 8.31 -4.29 2.12
N GLY A 85 7.77 -5.51 2.18
CA GLY A 85 8.57 -6.74 2.13
C GLY A 85 9.42 -6.84 0.86
N LYS A 86 8.86 -6.46 -0.30
CA LYS A 86 9.61 -6.39 -1.56
C LYS A 86 10.73 -5.34 -1.49
N MET A 87 10.48 -4.16 -0.92
CA MET A 87 11.53 -3.15 -0.74
C MET A 87 12.65 -3.65 0.16
N LEU A 88 12.32 -4.21 1.32
CA LEU A 88 13.30 -4.79 2.25
C LEU A 88 14.11 -5.92 1.60
N PHE A 89 13.45 -6.81 0.85
CA PHE A 89 14.14 -7.88 0.13
C PHE A 89 15.10 -7.35 -0.94
N THR A 90 14.74 -6.26 -1.61
CA THR A 90 15.60 -5.67 -2.65
C THR A 90 16.80 -4.95 -2.03
N THR A 91 16.63 -4.36 -0.84
CA THR A 91 17.69 -3.59 -0.16
C THR A 91 18.54 -4.45 0.78
N SER A 92 18.19 -5.72 1.00
CA SER A 92 18.89 -6.59 1.94
C SER A 92 20.32 -6.96 1.53
N CYS A 93 20.68 -6.76 0.27
CA CYS A 93 22.06 -6.93 -0.20
C CYS A 93 22.95 -5.72 0.11
N VAL A 94 22.37 -4.58 0.50
CA VAL A 94 23.08 -3.31 0.75
C VAL A 94 23.18 -3.01 2.24
N TYR A 95 22.13 -3.31 3.01
CA TYR A 95 22.03 -2.92 4.42
C TYR A 95 22.17 -4.11 5.38
N SER A 96 22.75 -3.88 6.55
CA SER A 96 22.79 -4.84 7.65
C SER A 96 21.42 -5.01 8.32
N GLY A 97 21.24 -6.05 9.14
CA GLY A 97 19.93 -6.43 9.67
C GLY A 97 19.19 -5.31 10.42
N TRP A 98 19.89 -4.52 11.24
CA TRP A 98 19.28 -3.41 11.98
C TRP A 98 18.98 -2.19 11.11
N GLU A 99 19.80 -1.93 10.10
CA GLU A 99 19.56 -0.87 9.12
C GLU A 99 18.34 -1.20 8.24
N LEU A 100 18.15 -2.48 7.90
CA LEU A 100 16.95 -2.99 7.23
C LEU A 100 15.68 -2.75 8.05
N ALA A 101 15.71 -3.00 9.36
CA ALA A 101 14.58 -2.72 10.24
C ALA A 101 14.29 -1.21 10.30
N TYR A 102 15.33 -0.39 10.34
CA TYR A 102 15.20 1.06 10.29
C TYR A 102 14.59 1.54 8.97
N PHE A 103 14.88 0.87 7.86
CA PHE A 103 14.34 1.19 6.52
C PHE A 103 12.80 1.10 6.43
N ILE A 104 12.13 0.43 7.37
CA ILE A 104 10.65 0.44 7.44
C ILE A 104 10.12 1.86 7.70
N PHE A 105 10.89 2.69 8.42
CA PHE A 105 10.56 4.10 8.68
C PHE A 105 10.95 5.02 7.52
N TYR A 106 11.55 4.49 6.45
CA TYR A 106 11.81 5.27 5.24
C TYR A 106 10.49 5.86 4.73
N PRO A 107 10.43 7.14 4.34
CA PRO A 107 9.17 7.82 4.03
C PRO A 107 8.31 7.08 3.01
N LEU A 108 8.93 6.46 1.99
CA LEU A 108 8.20 5.69 0.98
C LEU A 108 7.56 4.41 1.55
N ALA A 109 8.26 3.71 2.44
CA ALA A 109 7.77 2.48 3.08
C ALA A 109 6.65 2.80 4.07
N LEU A 110 6.90 3.78 4.95
CA LEU A 110 5.95 4.23 5.95
C LEU A 110 4.67 4.78 5.31
N ASN A 111 4.79 5.56 4.24
CA ASN A 111 3.63 6.13 3.55
C ASN A 111 2.80 5.07 2.85
N ALA A 112 3.42 4.07 2.22
CA ALA A 112 2.69 2.95 1.64
C ALA A 112 1.84 2.22 2.70
N PHE A 113 2.38 2.01 3.90
CA PHE A 113 1.63 1.42 5.02
C PHE A 113 0.52 2.35 5.52
N ALA A 114 0.84 3.62 5.78
CA ALA A 114 -0.11 4.61 6.30
C ALA A 114 -1.31 4.79 5.37
N VAL A 115 -1.06 4.87 4.06
CA VAL A 115 -2.10 4.97 3.03
C VAL A 115 -2.95 3.70 2.99
N SER A 116 -2.33 2.53 3.10
CA SER A 116 -3.06 1.26 3.13
C SER A 116 -4.01 1.19 4.35
N VAL A 117 -3.56 1.62 5.52
CA VAL A 117 -4.38 1.71 6.74
C VAL A 117 -5.52 2.73 6.55
N MET A 118 -5.21 3.93 6.06
CA MET A 118 -6.21 4.96 5.78
C MET A 118 -7.28 4.46 4.82
N ASN A 119 -6.87 3.88 3.68
CA ASN A 119 -7.75 3.40 2.63
C ASN A 119 -8.59 2.20 3.08
N THR A 120 -8.06 1.36 3.97
CA THR A 120 -8.84 0.29 4.60
C THR A 120 -9.98 0.87 5.45
N GLY A 121 -9.71 1.94 6.22
CA GLY A 121 -10.74 2.65 6.97
C GLY A 121 -11.78 3.33 6.06
N ILE A 122 -11.35 4.03 5.02
CA ILE A 122 -12.25 4.68 4.04
C ILE A 122 -13.13 3.63 3.36
N SER A 123 -12.52 2.55 2.86
CA SER A 123 -13.24 1.50 2.13
C SER A 123 -14.27 0.77 3.01
N GLU A 124 -14.04 0.59 4.31
CA GLU A 124 -15.06 0.07 5.22
C GLU A 124 -16.27 0.98 5.33
N ILE A 125 -16.07 2.30 5.44
CA ILE A 125 -17.16 3.28 5.49
C ILE A 125 -17.93 3.24 4.18
N VAL A 126 -17.23 3.31 3.04
CA VAL A 126 -17.84 3.28 1.70
C VAL A 126 -18.63 1.98 1.48
N CYS A 127 -18.05 0.81 1.78
CA CYS A 127 -18.75 -0.47 1.63
C CYS A 127 -19.97 -0.57 2.55
N SER A 128 -19.87 -0.08 3.79
CA SER A 128 -20.99 -0.05 4.72
C SER A 128 -22.11 0.90 4.26
N LEU A 129 -21.78 1.99 3.57
CA LEU A 129 -22.76 2.88 2.94
C LEU A 129 -23.43 2.24 1.73
N VAL A 130 -22.66 1.57 0.87
CA VAL A 130 -23.18 0.86 -0.32
C VAL A 130 -24.08 -0.31 0.09
N ALA A 131 -23.68 -1.08 1.11
CA ALA A 131 -24.44 -2.23 1.62
C ALA A 131 -25.74 -1.86 2.35
N ARG A 132 -26.02 -0.56 2.60
CA ARG A 132 -27.34 -0.11 3.10
C ARG A 132 -28.43 -0.12 2.03
N ARG A 133 -28.07 -0.35 0.77
CA ARG A 133 -29.03 -0.58 -0.31
C ARG A 133 -29.74 -1.93 -0.08
N PRO A 134 -31.01 -2.10 -0.51
CA PRO A 134 -32.07 -2.88 0.18
C PRO A 134 -31.86 -4.40 0.38
N PHE A 135 -30.72 -4.99 0.06
CA PHE A 135 -30.51 -6.44 0.00
C PHE A 135 -29.53 -7.02 1.04
N ILE A 136 -28.96 -6.21 1.95
CA ILE A 136 -27.97 -6.66 2.94
C ILE A 136 -28.34 -6.12 4.33
N PRO A 137 -28.30 -6.94 5.41
CA PRO A 137 -28.69 -6.52 6.75
C PRO A 137 -27.94 -5.25 7.18
N ALA A 138 -28.68 -4.33 7.81
CA ALA A 138 -28.24 -2.99 8.14
C ALA A 138 -26.97 -3.00 9.02
N THR A 139 -25.81 -2.76 8.40
CA THR A 139 -24.58 -2.50 9.13
C THR A 139 -24.50 -1.01 9.49
N ARG A 140 -24.05 -0.70 10.72
CA ARG A 140 -23.75 0.69 11.10
C ARG A 140 -22.62 1.19 10.18
N ALA A 141 -22.86 2.29 9.46
CA ALA A 141 -21.86 2.90 8.58
C ALA A 141 -20.70 3.49 9.39
N PHE A 142 -21.02 4.04 10.57
CA PHE A 142 -20.03 4.57 11.47
C PHE A 142 -19.45 3.44 12.33
N LYS A 143 -18.18 3.16 12.10
CA LYS A 143 -17.41 2.17 12.85
C LYS A 143 -16.19 2.87 13.45
N PRO A 144 -16.07 2.96 14.79
CA PRO A 144 -15.02 3.77 15.43
C PRO A 144 -13.61 3.30 15.07
N TRP A 145 -13.42 2.00 14.86
CA TRP A 145 -12.14 1.46 14.41
C TRP A 145 -11.77 1.92 12.98
N ALA A 146 -12.73 2.03 12.07
CA ALA A 146 -12.47 2.47 10.69
C ALA A 146 -12.04 3.94 10.68
N ILE A 147 -12.64 4.76 11.55
CA ILE A 147 -12.28 6.17 11.72
C ILE A 147 -10.91 6.29 12.37
N ALA A 148 -10.60 5.48 13.38
CA ALA A 148 -9.27 5.45 13.96
C ALA A 148 -8.20 5.14 12.89
N MET A 149 -8.46 4.19 11.98
CA MET A 149 -7.55 3.89 10.87
C MET A 149 -7.38 5.07 9.91
N ILE A 150 -8.47 5.78 9.57
CA ILE A 150 -8.42 6.99 8.74
C ILE A 150 -7.58 8.07 9.44
N VAL A 151 -7.86 8.36 10.69
CA VAL A 151 -7.17 9.41 11.46
C VAL A 151 -5.69 9.08 11.62
N VAL A 152 -5.35 7.84 12.00
CA VAL A 152 -3.96 7.41 12.18
C VAL A 152 -3.20 7.42 10.86
N GLY A 153 -3.77 6.85 9.80
CA GLY A 153 -3.13 6.83 8.49
C GLY A 153 -2.92 8.24 7.92
N SER A 154 -3.94 9.11 8.01
CA SER A 154 -3.84 10.51 7.60
C SER A 154 -2.84 11.31 8.44
N ALA A 155 -2.78 11.08 9.75
CA ALA A 155 -1.84 11.77 10.62
C ALA A 155 -0.38 11.39 10.28
N ILE A 156 -0.09 10.10 10.10
CA ILE A 156 1.24 9.64 9.70
C ILE A 156 1.62 10.24 8.34
N LEU A 157 0.70 10.21 7.37
CA LEU A 157 0.93 10.75 6.04
C LEU A 157 1.15 12.28 6.06
N ALA A 158 0.36 13.01 6.86
CA ALA A 158 0.51 14.45 6.99
C ALA A 158 1.85 14.84 7.64
N LEU A 159 2.26 14.11 8.67
CA LEU A 159 3.54 14.34 9.36
C LEU A 159 4.73 13.98 8.46
N SER A 160 4.64 12.87 7.72
CA SER A 160 5.71 12.41 6.84
C SER A 160 5.86 13.27 5.58
N LEU A 161 4.80 13.94 5.12
CA LEU A 161 4.79 14.84 3.97
C LEU A 161 4.85 16.32 4.35
N ALA A 162 4.92 16.65 5.65
CA ALA A 162 5.03 18.02 6.11
C ALA A 162 6.26 18.71 5.47
N GLY A 163 6.07 19.92 4.94
CA GLY A 163 7.11 20.64 4.20
C GLY A 163 7.60 19.92 2.94
N GLY A 164 6.73 19.17 2.25
CA GLY A 164 7.07 18.40 1.05
C GLY A 164 7.78 17.07 1.34
N GLY A 165 7.75 16.63 2.60
CA GLY A 165 8.43 15.42 3.09
C GLY A 165 9.93 15.59 3.35
N ILE A 166 10.45 16.80 3.12
CA ILE A 166 11.86 17.15 3.33
C ILE A 166 12.25 17.00 4.81
N HIS A 167 11.41 17.52 5.72
CA HIS A 167 11.71 17.48 7.16
C HIS A 167 11.76 16.07 7.71
N TYR A 168 10.80 15.22 7.32
CA TYR A 168 10.77 13.84 7.78
C TYR A 168 11.91 13.02 7.17
N PHE A 169 12.25 13.27 5.90
CA PHE A 169 13.40 12.64 5.25
C PHE A 169 14.73 13.02 5.92
N TYR A 170 14.98 14.30 6.21
CA TYR A 170 16.20 14.69 6.92
C TYR A 170 16.25 14.14 8.34
N LEU A 171 15.14 14.18 9.07
CA LEU A 171 15.07 13.55 10.40
C LEU A 171 15.44 12.05 10.33
N PHE A 172 14.94 11.34 9.32
CA PHE A 172 15.32 9.95 9.08
C PHE A 172 16.82 9.79 8.81
N VAL A 173 17.41 10.63 7.96
CA VAL A 173 18.85 10.58 7.66
C VAL A 173 19.72 10.94 8.87
N ASP A 174 19.33 11.94 9.65
CA ASP A 174 20.07 12.37 10.85
C ASP A 174 20.06 11.27 11.92
N ILE A 175 18.90 10.65 12.15
CA ILE A 175 18.81 9.51 13.08
C ILE A 175 19.62 8.32 12.55
N TYR A 176 19.55 8.02 11.24
CA TYR A 176 20.34 6.96 10.64
C TYR A 176 21.85 7.16 10.84
N THR A 177 22.36 8.35 10.52
CA THR A 177 23.78 8.66 10.67
C THR A 177 24.23 8.65 12.12
N SER A 178 23.40 9.09 13.07
CA SER A 178 23.74 9.02 14.50
C SER A 178 23.75 7.60 15.09
N LEU A 179 23.01 6.66 14.49
CA LEU A 179 22.90 5.29 14.99
C LEU A 179 23.91 4.32 14.33
N PHE A 180 24.28 4.57 13.08
CA PHE A 180 25.00 3.58 12.25
C PHE A 180 26.35 4.07 11.68
N THR A 181 26.70 5.35 11.83
CA THR A 181 27.99 5.93 11.42
C THR A 181 28.81 6.33 12.63
#